data_AF-A0A1V5GK24-F1
#
_entry.id   AF-A0A1V5GK24-F1
#
_cell.length_a   1.000
_cell.length_b   1.000
_cell.length_c   1.000
_cell.angle_alpha   90.00
_cell.angle_beta   90.00
_cell.angle_gamma   90.00
#
_symmetry.space_group_name_H-M   'P 1'
#
loop_
_entity.id
_entity.type
_entity.pdbx_description
1 polymer ?
#
loop_
_entity_poly.entity_id
_entity_poly.type
_entity_poly.pdbx_seq_one_letter_code
_entity_poly.pdbx_strand_id
1 'polypeptide(L)'
;MKKYLSIAASALIFLGGASGCGNSGKKDSANVKVSVESVNNKTVEELQGLYTGTWETSVVFINNQDGIQFDIDTYEFIEGGSGYFTPQDGKPEMLSWTVTPEGDLDVLFEEKGEKEILFEYISGNLVSLETEGGETVESHYVKTGGILEEEEEGK
;
A
#
# COMPACT_ATOMS: atom_id res chain seq x y z
N MET A 1 30.01 -14.34 -6.57
CA MET A 1 29.84 -14.99 -7.89
C MET A 1 28.52 -15.75 -7.87
N LYS A 2 27.49 -15.25 -8.56
CA LYS A 2 26.19 -15.94 -8.67
C LYS A 2 26.08 -16.52 -10.08
N LYS A 3 25.87 -17.84 -10.17
CA LYS A 3 25.69 -18.57 -11.42
C LYS A 3 24.19 -18.79 -11.61
N TYR A 4 23.62 -18.26 -12.68
CA TYR A 4 22.25 -18.58 -13.09
C TYR A 4 22.31 -19.51 -14.29
N LEU A 5 21.87 -20.75 -14.08
CA LEU A 5 21.61 -21.72 -15.13
C LEU A 5 20.30 -21.33 -15.84
N SER A 6 20.41 -21.24 -17.16
CA SER A 6 19.34 -21.24 -18.16
C SER A 6 18.42 -22.48 -18.03
N ILE A 7 17.12 -22.34 -18.29
CA ILE A 7 16.29 -23.31 -19.04
C ILE A 7 15.13 -22.56 -19.75
N ALA A 8 14.81 -23.07 -20.94
CA ALA A 8 14.06 -22.50 -22.05
C ALA A 8 12.56 -22.27 -21.84
N ALA A 9 12.05 -21.21 -22.48
CA ALA A 9 10.64 -21.01 -22.76
C ALA A 9 10.23 -21.79 -24.02
N SER A 10 9.19 -22.62 -23.92
CA SER A 10 8.51 -23.24 -25.07
C SER A 10 7.15 -22.57 -25.26
N ALA A 11 6.90 -22.12 -26.49
CA ALA A 11 5.72 -21.36 -26.87
C ALA A 11 4.54 -22.26 -27.31
N LEU A 12 3.34 -21.83 -26.90
CA LEU A 12 2.01 -21.83 -27.56
C LEU A 12 1.57 -23.02 -28.44
N ILE A 13 0.40 -23.59 -28.11
CA ILE A 13 -0.65 -23.90 -29.10
C ILE A 13 -2.03 -23.52 -28.55
N PHE A 14 -2.68 -22.57 -29.23
CA PHE A 14 -4.10 -22.23 -29.17
C PHE A 14 -4.90 -23.18 -30.08
N LEU A 15 -5.89 -23.89 -29.53
CA LEU A 15 -7.09 -24.43 -30.20
C LEU A 15 -8.08 -24.69 -29.04
N GLY A 16 -9.32 -24.26 -28.97
CA GLY A 16 -10.35 -23.80 -29.91
C GLY A 16 -11.68 -24.25 -29.28
N GLY A 17 -12.81 -23.58 -29.50
CA GLY A 17 -14.11 -24.15 -29.15
C GLY A 17 -15.19 -23.16 -28.74
N ALA A 18 -16.32 -23.25 -29.42
CA ALA A 18 -17.42 -22.30 -29.44
C ALA A 18 -18.46 -22.48 -28.31
N SER A 19 -19.20 -21.39 -28.09
CA SER A 19 -20.65 -21.30 -27.81
C SER A 19 -21.29 -22.14 -26.71
N GLY A 20 -21.85 -21.46 -25.70
CA GLY A 20 -22.91 -21.99 -24.85
C GLY A 20 -23.62 -20.90 -24.04
N CYS A 21 -24.74 -20.39 -24.55
CA CYS A 21 -25.71 -19.64 -23.74
C CYS A 21 -26.36 -20.60 -22.74
N GLY A 22 -26.14 -20.38 -21.45
CA GLY A 22 -26.80 -21.09 -20.36
C GLY A 22 -27.17 -20.11 -19.26
N ASN A 23 -28.39 -19.59 -19.32
CA ASN A 23 -29.01 -18.81 -18.25
C ASN A 23 -29.34 -19.74 -17.08
N SER A 24 -28.58 -19.64 -15.99
CA SER A 24 -29.00 -20.14 -14.68
C SER A 24 -28.31 -19.38 -13.56
N GLY A 25 -29.10 -18.60 -12.83
CA GLY A 25 -28.80 -18.15 -11.48
C GLY A 25 -27.91 -16.92 -11.39
N LYS A 26 -28.55 -15.76 -11.26
CA LYS A 26 -27.99 -14.67 -10.45
C LYS A 26 -27.61 -15.26 -9.09
N LYS A 27 -26.33 -15.52 -8.88
CA LYS A 27 -25.76 -15.35 -7.55
C LYS A 27 -25.48 -13.86 -7.46
N ASP A 28 -26.40 -13.15 -6.80
CA ASP A 28 -26.04 -11.93 -6.09
C ASP A 28 -24.98 -12.34 -5.06
N SER A 29 -23.72 -12.49 -5.50
CA SER A 29 -22.62 -12.14 -4.62
C SER A 29 -22.71 -10.63 -4.54
N ALA A 30 -23.58 -10.16 -3.64
CA ALA A 30 -23.30 -8.98 -2.88
C ALA A 30 -21.94 -9.25 -2.23
N ASN A 31 -20.86 -9.05 -2.99
CA ASN A 31 -19.66 -8.48 -2.45
C ASN A 31 -20.13 -7.11 -1.97
N VAL A 32 -20.71 -7.12 -0.77
CA VAL A 32 -20.69 -5.99 0.12
C VAL A 32 -19.20 -5.69 0.23
N LYS A 33 -18.71 -4.84 -0.68
CA LYS A 33 -17.59 -3.97 -0.35
C LYS A 33 -18.14 -3.20 0.82
N VAL A 34 -17.91 -3.74 2.01
CA VAL A 34 -18.02 -3.00 3.26
C VAL A 34 -17.26 -1.74 2.94
N SER A 35 -17.96 -0.62 2.96
CA SER A 35 -17.34 0.68 2.81
C SER A 35 -16.33 0.76 3.94
N VAL A 36 -15.08 0.43 3.61
CA VAL A 36 -13.90 1.03 4.24
C VAL A 36 -14.28 2.49 4.35
N GLU A 37 -14.26 3.04 5.57
CA GLU A 37 -14.58 4.43 5.82
C GLU A 37 -13.87 5.25 4.76
N SER A 38 -14.62 5.64 3.73
CA SER A 38 -14.01 6.28 2.60
C SER A 38 -13.74 7.66 3.13
N VAL A 39 -12.46 7.98 3.24
CA VAL A 39 -12.00 9.29 3.68
C VAL A 39 -12.50 10.41 2.75
N ASN A 40 -13.24 10.05 1.69
CA ASN A 40 -14.04 10.83 0.73
C ASN A 40 -14.93 11.95 1.28
N ASN A 41 -15.18 12.05 2.58
CA ASN A 41 -15.91 13.18 3.19
C ASN A 41 -14.99 14.15 3.95
N LYS A 42 -13.68 13.90 3.99
CA LYS A 42 -12.70 14.77 4.65
C LYS A 42 -12.08 15.74 3.64
N THR A 43 -11.76 16.94 4.11
CA THR A 43 -11.00 17.92 3.32
C THR A 43 -9.54 17.49 3.19
N VAL A 44 -8.82 18.05 2.21
CA VAL A 44 -7.37 17.84 2.07
C VAL A 44 -6.62 18.20 3.36
N GLU A 45 -7.02 19.26 4.06
CA GLU A 45 -6.41 19.67 5.33
C GLU A 45 -6.64 18.63 6.44
N GLU A 46 -7.85 18.05 6.51
CA GLU A 46 -8.16 16.98 7.46
C GLU A 46 -7.38 15.69 7.15
N LEU A 47 -7.18 15.38 5.87
CA LEU A 47 -6.35 14.25 5.43
C LEU A 47 -4.86 14.48 5.72
N GLN A 48 -4.36 15.70 5.55
CA GLN A 48 -2.99 16.06 5.92
C GLN A 48 -2.78 15.88 7.43
N GLY A 49 -3.73 16.29 8.26
CA GLY A 49 -3.69 16.04 9.70
C GLY A 49 -3.72 14.55 10.07
N LEU A 50 -4.46 13.74 9.31
CA LEU A 50 -4.50 12.29 9.47
C LEU A 50 -3.14 11.64 9.18
N TYR A 51 -2.49 12.03 8.08
CA TYR A 51 -1.23 11.45 7.62
C TYR A 51 -0.01 11.95 8.39
N THR A 52 -0.04 13.19 8.90
CA THR A 52 1.06 13.76 9.69
C THR A 52 1.40 12.88 10.90
N GLY A 53 2.68 12.56 11.08
CA GLY A 53 3.19 11.74 12.18
C GLY A 53 4.14 10.65 11.71
N THR A 54 4.52 9.78 12.63
CA THR A 54 5.43 8.66 12.38
C THR A 54 4.65 7.39 12.06
N TRP A 55 5.09 6.67 11.04
CA TRP A 55 4.50 5.43 10.56
C TRP A 55 5.59 4.37 10.41
N GLU A 56 5.37 3.19 10.98
CA GLU A 56 6.34 2.09 10.97
C GLU A 56 5.75 0.87 10.26
N THR A 57 6.61 0.15 9.54
CA THR A 57 6.24 -1.10 8.87
C THR A 57 5.76 -2.11 9.89
N SER A 58 4.55 -2.64 9.68
CA SER A 58 3.92 -3.64 10.55
C SER A 58 3.93 -5.03 9.93
N VAL A 59 3.67 -5.12 8.62
CA VAL A 59 3.67 -6.38 7.86
C VAL A 59 3.96 -6.10 6.39
N VAL A 60 4.63 -7.05 5.74
CA VAL A 60 4.90 -7.05 4.30
C VAL A 60 4.37 -8.37 3.73
N PHE A 61 3.72 -8.31 2.58
CA PHE A 61 3.29 -9.47 1.82
C PHE A 61 4.01 -9.49 0.48
N ILE A 62 4.51 -10.67 0.10
CA ILE A 62 5.16 -10.87 -1.20
C ILE A 62 4.30 -11.87 -1.98
N ASN A 63 3.80 -11.45 -3.15
CA ASN A 63 2.90 -12.23 -4.00
C ASN A 63 1.69 -12.78 -3.23
N ASN A 64 1.10 -11.97 -2.33
CA ASN A 64 -0.03 -12.31 -1.46
C ASN A 64 0.23 -13.51 -0.52
N GLN A 65 1.49 -13.83 -0.27
CA GLN A 65 1.90 -14.79 0.74
C GLN A 65 2.49 -14.01 1.92
N ASP A 66 2.20 -14.46 3.14
CA ASP A 66 2.77 -13.91 4.37
C ASP A 66 4.31 -13.91 4.25
N GLY A 67 4.88 -12.76 3.94
CA GLY A 67 6.30 -12.52 3.93
C GLY A 67 6.66 -11.93 5.28
N ILE A 68 6.91 -12.76 6.29
CA ILE A 68 7.37 -12.24 7.58
C ILE A 68 8.82 -11.75 7.42
N GLN A 69 8.99 -10.58 6.80
CA GLN A 69 10.23 -9.81 6.74
C GLN A 69 10.03 -8.58 7.62
N PHE A 70 10.83 -8.48 8.69
CA PHE A 70 10.76 -7.40 9.68
C PHE A 70 11.83 -6.34 9.41
N ASP A 71 11.92 -5.89 8.17
CA ASP A 71 12.71 -4.70 7.89
C ASP A 71 11.80 -3.52 8.25
N ILE A 72 12.03 -2.95 9.44
CA ILE A 72 11.21 -1.86 9.95
C ILE A 72 11.65 -0.58 9.25
N ASP A 73 10.95 -0.25 8.17
CA ASP A 73 11.04 1.06 7.57
C ASP A 73 10.11 2.03 8.29
N THR A 74 10.56 3.27 8.43
CA THR A 74 9.83 4.34 9.11
C THR A 74 9.60 5.52 8.17
N TYR A 75 8.38 6.01 8.09
CA TYR A 75 8.02 7.28 7.47
C TYR A 75 7.68 8.31 8.56
N GLU A 76 8.20 9.52 8.43
CA GLU A 76 7.78 10.68 9.23
C GLU A 76 7.23 11.74 8.28
N PHE A 77 5.91 11.93 8.31
CA PHE A 77 5.23 12.96 7.54
C PHE A 77 5.05 14.21 8.40
N ILE A 78 5.64 15.32 7.96
CA ILE A 78 5.62 16.61 8.63
C ILE A 78 4.58 17.51 7.95
N GLU A 79 3.88 18.30 8.77
CA GLU A 79 2.94 19.30 8.28
C GLU A 79 3.58 20.23 7.23
N GLY A 80 2.86 20.50 6.15
CA GLY A 80 3.36 21.29 5.03
C GLY A 80 3.94 20.47 3.86
N GLY A 81 3.84 19.14 3.89
CA GLY A 81 4.13 18.28 2.74
C GLY A 81 5.59 17.87 2.61
N SER A 82 6.37 17.92 3.69
CA SER A 82 7.73 17.40 3.77
C SER A 82 7.82 16.23 4.73
N GLY A 83 8.90 15.46 4.67
CA GLY A 83 9.08 14.35 5.60
C GLY A 83 10.41 13.63 5.43
N TYR A 84 10.52 12.51 6.14
CA TYR A 84 11.67 11.63 6.10
C TYR A 84 11.25 10.17 5.94
N PHE A 85 12.02 9.44 5.16
CA PHE A 85 11.99 7.98 5.12
C PHE A 85 13.27 7.45 5.74
N THR A 86 13.18 6.58 6.73
CA THR A 86 14.32 5.91 7.34
C THR A 86 14.20 4.41 7.11
N PRO A 87 15.00 3.83 6.21
CA PRO A 87 15.08 2.39 6.08
C PRO A 87 15.80 1.79 7.29
N GLN A 88 15.47 0.56 7.67
CA GLN A 88 15.95 -0.10 8.90
C GLN A 88 17.43 0.12 9.23
N ASP A 89 18.33 -0.07 8.26
CA ASP A 89 19.78 0.00 8.44
C ASP A 89 20.42 1.21 7.73
N GLY A 90 19.61 2.14 7.23
CA GLY A 90 20.10 3.25 6.43
C GLY A 90 20.04 4.59 7.12
N LYS A 91 20.26 5.62 6.32
CA LYS A 91 20.14 7.02 6.76
C LYS A 91 18.76 7.54 6.37
N PRO A 92 18.20 8.47 7.15
CA PRO A 92 17.02 9.19 6.74
C PRO A 92 17.23 9.86 5.37
N GLU A 93 16.29 9.65 4.47
CA GLU A 93 16.17 10.28 3.17
C GLU A 93 15.03 11.30 3.21
N MET A 94 15.20 12.46 2.58
CA MET A 94 14.15 13.47 2.52
C MET A 94 13.12 13.13 1.46
N LEU A 95 11.86 13.34 1.80
CA LEU A 95 10.73 13.20 0.89
C LEU A 95 9.82 14.42 0.94
N SER A 96 9.07 14.59 -0.13
CA SER A 96 7.90 15.45 -0.19
C SER A 96 6.66 14.57 -0.35
N TRP A 97 5.51 15.07 0.11
CA TRP A 97 4.27 14.33 0.01
C TRP A 97 3.08 15.25 -0.21
N THR A 98 2.07 14.73 -0.90
CA THR A 98 0.79 15.42 -1.13
C THR A 98 -0.38 14.45 -1.00
N VAL A 99 -1.58 14.99 -0.84
CA VAL A 99 -2.80 14.19 -0.85
C VAL A 99 -3.46 14.32 -2.22
N THR A 100 -3.73 13.19 -2.86
CA THR A 100 -4.40 13.15 -4.16
C THR A 100 -5.87 13.58 -4.02
N PRO A 101 -6.55 13.97 -5.11
CA PRO A 101 -7.99 14.24 -5.10
C PRO A 101 -8.83 13.06 -4.59
N GLU A 102 -8.34 11.84 -4.77
CA GLU A 102 -8.95 10.59 -4.32
C GLU A 102 -8.74 10.33 -2.82
N GLY A 103 -7.86 11.10 -2.18
CA GLY A 103 -7.55 11.02 -0.76
C GLY A 103 -6.33 10.16 -0.44
N ASP A 104 -5.64 9.63 -1.44
CA ASP A 104 -4.42 8.83 -1.27
C ASP A 104 -3.23 9.74 -0.94
N LEU A 105 -2.20 9.16 -0.33
CA LEU A 105 -0.97 9.87 0.00
C LEU A 105 0.10 9.57 -1.06
N ASP A 106 0.46 10.57 -1.84
CA ASP A 106 1.51 10.52 -2.86
C ASP A 106 2.84 11.01 -2.26
N VAL A 107 3.88 10.16 -2.33
CA VAL A 107 5.20 10.40 -1.74
C VAL A 107 6.28 10.40 -2.81
N LEU A 108 7.08 11.48 -2.85
CA LEU A 108 8.19 11.67 -3.77
C LEU A 108 9.52 11.81 -3.01
N PHE A 109 10.48 10.96 -3.34
CA PHE A 109 11.84 11.00 -2.78
C PHE A 109 12.71 12.04 -3.49
N GLU A 110 13.16 13.05 -2.76
CA GLU A 110 13.88 14.19 -3.35
C GLU A 110 15.24 13.81 -3.93
N GLU A 111 15.99 12.94 -3.25
CA GLU A 111 17.34 12.53 -3.67
C GLU A 111 17.31 11.53 -4.85
N LYS A 112 16.21 10.80 -5.01
CA LYS A 112 16.04 9.78 -6.06
C LYS A 112 15.33 10.32 -7.29
N GLY A 113 14.72 11.50 -7.21
CA GLY A 113 14.14 12.25 -8.32
C GLY A 113 12.95 11.61 -9.04
N GLU A 114 12.70 10.31 -8.87
CA GLU A 114 11.78 9.54 -9.71
C GLU A 114 11.03 8.41 -9.00
N LYS A 115 11.30 8.11 -7.71
CA LYS A 115 10.48 7.11 -6.99
C LYS A 115 9.28 7.80 -6.36
N GLU A 116 8.11 7.51 -6.93
CA GLU A 116 6.79 7.87 -6.42
C GLU A 116 6.20 6.63 -5.73
N ILE A 117 5.71 6.79 -4.51
CA ILE A 117 4.97 5.74 -3.80
C ILE A 117 3.60 6.29 -3.45
N LEU A 118 2.56 5.59 -3.89
CA LEU A 118 1.19 5.89 -3.53
C LEU A 118 0.78 5.01 -2.34
N PHE A 119 0.25 5.64 -1.30
CA PHE A 119 -0.29 4.97 -0.13
C PHE A 119 -1.81 5.17 -0.05
N GLU A 120 -2.52 4.07 0.14
CA GLU A 120 -3.94 4.07 0.48
C GLU A 120 -4.11 4.03 2.00
N TYR A 121 -5.06 4.79 2.54
CA TYR A 121 -5.44 4.69 3.94
C TYR A 121 -6.55 3.67 4.15
N ILE A 122 -6.21 2.55 4.77
CA ILE A 122 -7.13 1.42 4.95
C ILE A 122 -7.18 1.05 6.42
N SER A 123 -8.33 1.28 7.05
CA SER A 123 -8.64 0.81 8.41
C SER A 123 -7.57 1.18 9.47
N GLY A 124 -7.05 2.40 9.42
CA GLY A 124 -6.04 2.87 10.37
C GLY A 124 -4.59 2.75 9.88
N ASN A 125 -4.34 2.02 8.79
CA ASN A 125 -3.01 1.77 8.26
C ASN A 125 -2.78 2.53 6.95
N LEU A 126 -1.53 2.87 6.68
CA LEU A 126 -1.11 3.17 5.31
C LEU A 126 -0.71 1.87 4.63
N VAL A 127 -1.12 1.70 3.38
CA VAL A 127 -0.82 0.52 2.57
C VAL A 127 -0.22 0.96 1.25
N SER A 128 0.96 0.46 0.91
CA SER A 128 1.55 0.62 -0.43
C SER A 128 1.54 -0.71 -1.18
N LEU A 129 1.44 -0.61 -2.52
CA LEU A 129 1.52 -1.76 -3.42
C LEU A 129 2.53 -1.46 -4.53
N GLU A 130 3.65 -2.18 -4.51
CA GLU A 130 4.74 -1.98 -5.45
C GLU A 130 5.01 -3.26 -6.25
N THR A 131 5.55 -3.12 -7.47
CA THR A 131 6.02 -4.27 -8.26
C THR A 131 7.52 -4.18 -8.43
N GLU A 132 8.25 -5.08 -7.79
CA GLU A 132 9.70 -5.13 -7.82
C GLU A 132 10.16 -6.48 -8.38
N GLY A 133 10.96 -6.47 -9.45
CA GLY A 133 11.53 -7.70 -10.00
C GLY A 133 10.51 -8.74 -10.53
N GLY A 134 9.25 -8.35 -10.74
CA GLY A 134 8.16 -9.24 -11.12
C GLY A 134 7.36 -9.81 -9.95
N GLU A 135 7.69 -9.41 -8.71
CA GLU A 135 6.94 -9.73 -7.51
C GLU A 135 6.07 -8.53 -7.12
N THR A 136 4.89 -8.82 -6.57
CA THR A 136 4.03 -7.79 -5.96
C THR A 136 4.36 -7.73 -4.47
N VAL A 137 4.71 -6.54 -3.99
CA VAL A 137 5.03 -6.25 -2.59
C VAL A 137 3.94 -5.35 -2.04
N GLU A 138 3.24 -5.82 -1.01
CA GLU A 138 2.24 -5.03 -0.28
C GLU A 138 2.76 -4.76 1.13
N SER A 139 2.90 -3.50 1.51
CA SER A 139 3.47 -3.09 2.80
C SER A 139 2.44 -2.31 3.61
N HIS A 140 2.26 -2.69 4.88
CA HIS A 140 1.32 -2.04 5.79
C HIS A 140 2.07 -1.30 6.87
N TYR A 141 1.68 -0.05 7.12
CA TYR A 141 2.32 0.82 8.10
C TYR A 141 1.33 1.26 9.16
N VAL A 142 1.76 1.20 10.41
CA VAL A 142 0.98 1.62 11.58
C VAL A 142 1.54 2.92 12.12
N LYS A 143 0.67 3.82 12.56
CA LYS A 143 1.08 5.10 13.15
C LYS A 143 1.69 4.87 14.53
N THR A 144 2.92 5.32 14.76
CA THR A 144 3.57 5.26 16.07
C THR A 144 3.49 6.64 16.76
N GLY A 145 3.05 6.65 18.02
CA GLY A 145 2.90 7.88 18.81
C GLY A 145 1.56 8.62 18.68
N GLY A 146 0.61 8.11 17.88
CA GLY A 146 -0.80 8.47 18.04
C GLY A 146 -1.36 7.72 19.24
N ILE A 147 -1.95 8.42 20.20
CA ILE A 147 -2.83 7.77 21.18
C ILE A 147 -3.88 7.05 20.34
N LEU A 148 -3.87 5.71 20.34
CA LEU A 148 -5.05 4.95 19.96
C LEU A 148 -6.12 5.47 20.93
N GLU A 149 -7.03 6.31 20.45
CA GLU A 149 -8.27 6.54 21.16
C GLU A 149 -8.92 5.15 21.21
N GLU A 150 -8.68 4.43 22.31
CA GLU A 150 -9.47 3.28 22.69
C GLU A 150 -10.91 3.81 22.65
N GLU A 151 -11.67 3.39 21.64
CA GLU A 151 -13.12 3.48 21.70
C GLU A 151 -13.53 2.69 22.95
N GLU A 152 -13.67 3.40 24.08
CA GLU A 152 -14.42 2.91 25.22
C GLU A 152 -15.83 2.66 24.69
N GLU A 153 -16.10 1.41 24.34
CA GLU A 153 -17.45 0.91 24.08
C GLU A 153 -18.23 1.02 25.40
N GLY A 154 -18.81 2.20 25.58
CA GLY A 154 -19.64 2.53 26.71
C GLY A 154 -20.96 1.76 26.64
N LYS A 155 -21.08 0.81 27.57
CA LYS A 155 -22.24 0.54 28.44
C LYS A 155 -23.09 -0.70 28.17
#